data_AF-A0A255EGI1-F1
#
_entry.id   AF-A0A255EGI1-F1
#
_cell.length_a   1.000
_cell.length_b   1.000
_cell.length_c   1.000
_cell.angle_alpha   90.00
_cell.angle_beta   90.00
_cell.angle_gamma   90.00
#
_symmetry.space_group_name_H-M   'P 1'
#
loop_
_entity.id
_entity.type
_entity.pdbx_description
1 polymer ?
#
loop_
_entity_poly.entity_id
_entity_poly.type
_entity_poly.pdbx_seq_one_letter_code
_entity_poly.pdbx_strand_id
1 'polypeptide(L)'
;APTSPSQAEKNVEADTPPKVPTQLVSSEGEGAANYGFVDGDRLRSYGRLVDLNGDAIIGREVTIEQRDADGNLIATLGTSTTDNEGNFDFTVDLPQGWDDEDSRIVMAFEGDNVYEQAEAVLQADGEDATPAPETPATSAPESSAPESTGPHGDASEAPQQAQPEATHTGRATEGGLPSTGAGDMLPGLIALGITGAAAGVLLVHRRD
;
A
#
# COMPACT_ATOMS: atom_id res chain seq x y z
N ALA A 1 -2.87 15.30 -65.11
CA ALA A 1 -3.30 14.90 -63.77
C ALA A 1 -2.87 13.47 -63.53
N PRO A 2 -1.94 13.18 -62.62
CA PRO A 2 -1.79 11.83 -62.09
C PRO A 2 -2.70 11.67 -60.86
N THR A 3 -3.50 10.60 -60.86
CA THR A 3 -4.32 10.16 -59.73
C THR A 3 -3.41 9.59 -58.64
N SER A 4 -3.41 10.23 -57.47
CA SER A 4 -2.84 9.67 -56.24
C SER A 4 -3.67 8.45 -55.81
N PRO A 5 -3.07 7.26 -55.61
CA PRO A 5 -3.77 6.18 -54.95
C PRO A 5 -3.96 6.55 -53.46
N SER A 6 -5.21 6.59 -53.06
CA SER A 6 -5.68 6.63 -51.67
C SER A 6 -5.04 5.48 -50.89
N GLN A 7 -4.02 5.77 -50.09
CA GLN A 7 -3.66 4.91 -48.98
C GLN A 7 -4.55 5.28 -47.80
N ALA A 8 -5.69 4.60 -47.72
CA ALA A 8 -6.38 4.42 -46.46
C ALA A 8 -5.50 3.51 -45.59
N GLU A 9 -4.52 4.12 -44.93
CA GLU A 9 -3.89 3.52 -43.75
C GLU A 9 -5.01 3.41 -42.71
N LYS A 10 -5.64 2.23 -42.69
CA LYS A 10 -6.54 1.81 -41.64
C LYS A 10 -5.70 1.81 -40.37
N ASN A 11 -5.79 2.89 -39.59
CA ASN A 11 -5.32 2.97 -38.21
C ASN A 11 -5.81 1.71 -37.51
N VAL A 12 -4.92 0.74 -37.34
CA VAL A 12 -5.12 -0.36 -36.40
C VAL A 12 -4.80 0.26 -35.05
N GLU A 13 -5.79 0.97 -34.48
CA GLU A 13 -5.78 1.26 -33.06
C GLU A 13 -5.59 -0.09 -32.37
N ALA A 14 -4.46 -0.24 -31.70
CA ALA A 14 -4.16 -1.44 -30.92
C ALA A 14 -5.29 -1.57 -29.89
N ASP A 15 -6.09 -2.64 -30.05
CA ASP A 15 -7.15 -3.04 -29.13
C ASP A 15 -6.50 -3.45 -27.80
N THR A 16 -6.10 -2.44 -27.03
CA THR A 16 -5.59 -2.63 -25.69
C THR A 16 -6.82 -2.88 -24.84
N PRO A 17 -6.90 -4.01 -24.12
CA PRO A 17 -8.05 -4.28 -23.28
C PRO A 17 -8.26 -3.13 -22.28
N PRO A 18 -9.52 -2.79 -21.95
CA PRO A 18 -9.79 -1.75 -20.98
C PRO A 18 -9.19 -2.13 -19.62
N LYS A 19 -8.55 -1.15 -18.97
CA LYS A 19 -7.98 -1.32 -17.63
C LYS A 19 -9.09 -1.30 -16.58
N VAL A 20 -8.84 -1.95 -15.45
CA VAL A 20 -9.73 -2.00 -14.28
C VAL A 20 -9.51 -0.73 -13.46
N PRO A 21 -10.53 0.11 -13.23
CA PRO A 21 -10.36 1.31 -12.43
C PRO A 21 -10.13 0.98 -10.96
N THR A 22 -9.32 1.79 -10.28
CA THR A 22 -8.82 1.52 -8.93
C THR A 22 -9.07 2.69 -7.98
N GLN A 23 -9.05 2.42 -6.68
CA GLN A 23 -9.24 3.41 -5.62
C GLN A 23 -8.35 3.12 -4.41
N LEU A 24 -7.89 4.19 -3.77
CA LEU A 24 -7.20 4.17 -2.48
C LEU A 24 -8.18 4.61 -1.41
N VAL A 25 -8.49 3.71 -0.48
CA VAL A 25 -9.51 3.90 0.57
C VAL A 25 -8.91 3.71 1.96
N SER A 26 -9.65 4.09 3.00
CA SER A 26 -9.29 3.76 4.38
C SER A 26 -9.22 2.24 4.58
N SER A 27 -8.60 1.80 5.68
CA SER A 27 -8.57 0.37 6.05
C SER A 27 -9.97 -0.23 6.26
N GLU A 28 -10.96 0.59 6.61
CA GLU A 28 -12.36 0.18 6.75
C GLU A 28 -13.07 0.03 5.38
N GLY A 29 -12.46 0.54 4.31
CA GLY A 29 -13.01 0.53 2.95
C GLY A 29 -13.92 1.71 2.62
N GLU A 30 -14.09 2.65 3.56
CA GLU A 30 -14.91 3.85 3.37
C GLU A 30 -14.05 5.12 3.52
N GLY A 31 -14.19 6.06 2.60
CA GLY A 31 -13.43 7.31 2.61
C GLY A 31 -11.97 7.17 2.13
N ALA A 32 -11.20 8.25 2.26
CA ALA A 32 -9.81 8.28 1.83
C ALA A 32 -8.89 7.49 2.77
N ALA A 33 -7.73 7.07 2.26
CA ALA A 33 -6.67 6.52 3.10
C ALA A 33 -6.14 7.57 4.10
N ASN A 34 -5.48 7.09 5.16
CA ASN A 34 -5.12 7.92 6.31
C ASN A 34 -3.61 8.03 6.49
N TYR A 35 -3.20 9.06 7.24
CA TYR A 35 -1.86 9.21 7.76
C TYR A 35 -1.86 9.79 9.17
N GLY A 36 -0.82 9.52 9.94
CA GLY A 36 -0.60 10.11 11.26
C GLY A 36 0.89 10.25 11.56
N PHE A 37 1.22 11.08 12.55
CA PHE A 37 2.59 11.22 13.02
C PHE A 37 2.86 10.26 14.17
N VAL A 38 3.98 9.53 14.08
CA VAL A 38 4.51 8.67 15.12
C VAL A 38 5.70 9.40 15.72
N ASP A 39 5.67 9.64 17.03
CA ASP A 39 6.73 10.31 17.79
C ASP A 39 7.11 11.74 17.27
N GLY A 40 6.28 12.35 16.41
CA GLY A 40 6.45 13.70 15.86
C GLY A 40 7.39 13.80 14.63
N ASP A 41 8.31 12.86 14.46
CA ASP A 41 9.32 12.91 13.38
C ASP A 41 9.11 11.84 12.29
N ARG A 42 8.13 10.96 12.49
CA ARG A 42 7.83 9.85 11.57
C ARG A 42 6.40 9.96 11.07
N LEU A 43 6.23 9.71 9.79
CA LEU A 43 4.94 9.63 9.14
C LEU A 43 4.55 8.16 9.00
N ARG A 44 3.40 7.78 9.53
CA ARG A 44 2.76 6.50 9.24
C ARG A 44 1.58 6.75 8.31
N SER A 45 1.44 5.94 7.27
CA SER A 45 0.24 5.94 6.44
C SER A 45 -0.25 4.53 6.20
N TYR A 46 -1.57 4.40 6.12
CA TYR A 46 -2.24 3.11 6.02
C TYR A 46 -3.58 3.24 5.31
N GLY A 47 -4.01 2.15 4.68
CA GLY A 47 -5.24 2.11 3.89
C GLY A 47 -5.32 0.83 3.05
N ARG A 48 -6.17 0.86 2.03
CA ARG A 48 -6.40 -0.28 1.15
C ARG A 48 -6.47 0.15 -0.31
N LEU A 49 -5.88 -0.65 -1.21
CA LEU A 49 -6.02 -0.51 -2.66
C LEU A 49 -7.08 -1.50 -3.15
N VAL A 50 -8.14 -0.98 -3.77
CA VAL A 50 -9.28 -1.77 -4.25
C VAL A 50 -9.63 -1.43 -5.69
N ASP A 51 -10.34 -2.32 -6.37
CA ASP A 51 -11.02 -2.00 -7.62
C ASP A 51 -12.37 -1.30 -7.37
N LEU A 52 -13.11 -0.94 -8.43
CA LEU A 52 -14.44 -0.34 -8.29
C LEU A 52 -15.50 -1.24 -7.64
N ASN A 53 -15.28 -2.54 -7.58
CA ASN A 53 -16.18 -3.49 -6.91
C ASN A 53 -15.84 -3.62 -5.42
N GLY A 54 -14.73 -3.01 -4.97
CA GLY A 54 -14.20 -3.15 -3.62
C GLY A 54 -13.31 -4.38 -3.45
N ASP A 55 -12.96 -5.08 -4.54
CA ASP A 55 -12.08 -6.24 -4.49
C ASP A 55 -10.62 -5.79 -4.26
N ALA A 56 -9.92 -6.52 -3.38
CA ALA A 56 -8.56 -6.23 -3.00
C ALA A 56 -7.59 -6.35 -4.19
N ILE A 57 -6.73 -5.35 -4.36
CA ILE A 57 -5.64 -5.38 -5.33
C ILE A 57 -4.34 -5.70 -4.60
N ILE A 58 -3.84 -6.91 -4.82
CA ILE A 58 -2.77 -7.55 -4.04
C ILE A 58 -1.40 -7.38 -4.69
N GLY A 59 -0.35 -7.23 -3.89
CA GLY A 59 1.04 -7.26 -4.33
C GLY A 59 1.43 -6.07 -5.19
N ARG A 60 0.78 -4.91 -5.01
CA ARG A 60 1.03 -3.70 -5.78
C ARG A 60 1.74 -2.64 -4.96
N GLU A 61 2.69 -1.97 -5.60
CA GLU A 61 3.41 -0.86 -4.98
C GLU A 61 2.51 0.38 -4.95
N VAL A 62 2.41 1.00 -3.78
CA VAL A 62 1.83 2.31 -3.56
C VAL A 62 2.90 3.24 -3.00
N THR A 63 2.84 4.49 -3.39
CA THR A 63 3.86 5.51 -3.10
C THR A 63 3.23 6.63 -2.30
N ILE A 64 3.88 7.04 -1.22
CA ILE A 64 3.50 8.27 -0.53
C ILE A 64 4.34 9.45 -1.03
N GLU A 65 3.65 10.54 -1.27
CA GLU A 65 4.20 11.74 -1.87
C GLU A 65 3.82 12.96 -1.05
N GLN A 66 4.77 13.88 -0.96
CA GLN A 66 4.51 15.24 -0.56
C GLN A 66 4.30 16.06 -1.83
N ARG A 67 3.14 16.71 -1.97
CA ARG A 67 2.84 17.63 -3.06
C ARG A 67 2.57 19.03 -2.53
N ASP A 68 2.88 20.05 -3.32
CA ASP A 68 2.52 21.43 -2.98
C ASP A 68 1.00 21.67 -3.16
N ALA A 69 0.55 22.88 -2.79
CA ALA A 69 -0.84 23.30 -2.95
C ALA A 69 -1.32 23.23 -4.42
N ASP A 70 -0.44 23.48 -5.37
CA ASP A 70 -0.72 23.41 -6.82
C ASP A 70 -0.76 21.96 -7.34
N GLY A 71 -0.23 21.01 -6.57
CA GLY A 71 -0.18 19.59 -6.87
C GLY A 71 1.09 19.10 -7.54
N ASN A 72 2.15 19.89 -7.55
CA ASN A 72 3.45 19.43 -8.01
C ASN A 72 4.09 18.53 -6.96
N LEU A 73 4.76 17.48 -7.41
CA LEU A 73 5.54 16.61 -6.54
C LEU A 73 6.72 17.38 -5.94
N ILE A 74 6.76 17.47 -4.61
CA ILE A 74 7.89 18.01 -3.86
C ILE A 74 8.87 16.87 -3.55
N ALA A 75 8.37 15.78 -2.98
CA ALA A 75 9.18 14.65 -2.55
C ALA A 75 8.39 13.34 -2.54
N THR A 76 9.06 12.24 -2.90
CA THR A 76 8.58 10.89 -2.60
C THR A 76 9.07 10.51 -1.21
N LEU A 77 8.15 10.23 -0.29
CA LEU A 77 8.50 9.92 1.10
C LEU A 77 8.79 8.43 1.29
N GLY A 78 8.18 7.55 0.50
CA GLY A 78 8.38 6.11 0.60
C GLY A 78 7.40 5.31 -0.25
N THR A 79 7.58 3.99 -0.24
CA THR A 79 6.71 3.03 -0.93
C THR A 79 6.32 1.89 0.00
N SER A 80 5.17 1.28 -0.25
CA SER A 80 4.71 0.06 0.41
C SER A 80 4.08 -0.88 -0.62
N THR A 81 4.02 -2.17 -0.31
CA THR A 81 3.36 -3.17 -1.17
C THR A 81 2.09 -3.65 -0.51
N THR A 82 1.00 -3.74 -1.26
CA THR A 82 -0.28 -4.23 -0.74
C THR A 82 -0.23 -5.72 -0.38
N ASP A 83 -0.83 -6.07 0.76
CA ASP A 83 -0.92 -7.44 1.23
C ASP A 83 -2.05 -8.24 0.53
N ASN A 84 -2.34 -9.45 1.02
CA ASN A 84 -3.38 -10.33 0.45
C ASN A 84 -4.81 -9.80 0.62
N GLU A 85 -5.01 -8.78 1.43
CA GLU A 85 -6.28 -8.08 1.62
C GLU A 85 -6.26 -6.71 0.91
N GLY A 86 -5.17 -6.39 0.20
CA GLY A 86 -4.99 -5.09 -0.47
C GLY A 86 -4.56 -3.99 0.50
N ASN A 87 -4.30 -4.30 1.77
CA ASN A 87 -3.90 -3.31 2.76
C ASN A 87 -2.46 -2.89 2.52
N PHE A 88 -2.18 -1.62 2.78
CA PHE A 88 -0.82 -1.11 2.93
C PHE A 88 -0.71 -0.44 4.29
N ASP A 89 0.46 -0.60 4.89
CA ASP A 89 0.92 0.14 6.06
C ASP A 89 2.40 0.40 5.83
N PHE A 90 2.86 1.61 6.10
CA PHE A 90 4.28 1.88 6.21
C PHE A 90 4.51 3.09 7.12
N THR A 91 5.72 3.13 7.68
CA THR A 91 6.18 4.25 8.49
C THR A 91 7.54 4.71 7.98
N VAL A 92 7.70 6.01 7.77
CA VAL A 92 8.95 6.60 7.27
C VAL A 92 9.36 7.83 8.08
N ASP A 93 10.67 8.04 8.19
CA ASP A 93 11.22 9.25 8.81
C ASP A 93 11.03 10.44 7.85
N LEU A 94 10.58 11.57 8.37
CA LEU A 94 10.39 12.77 7.56
C LEU A 94 11.74 13.41 7.20
N PRO A 95 11.88 13.97 5.98
CA PRO A 95 13.10 14.68 5.60
C PRO A 95 13.32 15.91 6.48
N GLN A 96 14.59 16.29 6.69
CA GLN A 96 14.88 17.51 7.45
C GLN A 96 14.32 18.75 6.78
N GLY A 97 13.66 19.61 7.55
CA GLY A 97 12.98 20.79 7.03
C GLY A 97 11.66 20.46 6.32
N TRP A 98 11.08 19.29 6.57
CA TRP A 98 9.72 18.98 6.19
C TRP A 98 8.75 20.02 6.80
N ASP A 99 7.80 20.43 5.98
CA ASP A 99 6.81 21.47 6.27
C ASP A 99 5.46 21.01 5.69
N ASP A 100 4.47 20.81 6.55
CA ASP A 100 3.09 20.48 6.19
C ASP A 100 2.15 21.66 6.11
N GLU A 101 2.57 22.87 6.50
CA GLU A 101 1.63 24.01 6.58
C GLU A 101 0.98 24.31 5.22
N ASP A 102 1.74 24.13 4.12
CA ASP A 102 1.30 24.38 2.74
C ASP A 102 1.39 23.13 1.83
N SER A 103 1.72 21.95 2.37
CA SER A 103 1.86 20.73 1.59
C SER A 103 0.77 19.71 1.87
N ARG A 104 0.48 18.89 0.88
CA ARG A 104 -0.48 17.79 0.98
C ARG A 104 0.22 16.46 0.87
N ILE A 105 -0.22 15.52 1.68
CA ILE A 105 0.26 14.16 1.68
C ILE A 105 -0.66 13.34 0.77
N VAL A 106 -0.08 12.70 -0.25
CA VAL A 106 -0.81 11.98 -1.29
C VAL A 106 -0.32 10.55 -1.33
N MET A 107 -1.24 9.61 -1.44
CA MET A 107 -0.93 8.24 -1.82
C MET A 107 -1.19 8.08 -3.31
N ALA A 108 -0.24 7.49 -4.02
CA ALA A 108 -0.29 7.28 -5.46
C ALA A 108 -0.07 5.80 -5.79
N PHE A 109 -0.82 5.33 -6.77
CA PHE A 109 -0.65 4.05 -7.43
C PHE A 109 -0.58 4.31 -8.93
N GLU A 110 0.52 3.94 -9.58
CA GLU A 110 0.79 4.23 -11.00
C GLU A 110 -0.06 3.39 -11.97
N GLY A 111 -0.73 2.35 -11.48
CA GLY A 111 -1.41 1.39 -12.36
C GLY A 111 -0.44 0.50 -13.13
N ASP A 112 -0.97 -0.33 -14.02
CA ASP A 112 -0.20 -1.15 -14.95
C ASP A 112 -1.00 -1.47 -16.22
N ASN A 113 -0.74 -2.59 -16.89
CA ASN A 113 -1.51 -3.03 -18.07
C ASN A 113 -2.89 -3.59 -17.72
N VAL A 114 -3.16 -3.84 -16.45
CA VAL A 114 -4.41 -4.43 -15.94
C VAL A 114 -5.22 -3.38 -15.18
N TYR A 115 -4.56 -2.57 -14.36
CA TYR A 115 -5.19 -1.62 -13.46
C TYR A 115 -4.92 -0.17 -13.86
N GLU A 116 -5.91 0.70 -13.67
CA GLU A 116 -5.71 2.14 -13.80
C GLU A 116 -4.93 2.69 -12.61
N GLN A 117 -4.32 3.86 -12.81
CA GLN A 117 -3.70 4.62 -11.74
C GLN A 117 -4.76 5.14 -10.75
N ALA A 118 -4.37 5.32 -9.49
CA ALA A 118 -5.19 5.94 -8.45
C ALA A 118 -4.34 6.92 -7.64
N GLU A 119 -4.97 8.01 -7.20
CA GLU A 119 -4.38 8.96 -6.26
C GLU A 119 -5.40 9.32 -5.20
N ALA A 120 -4.95 9.46 -3.96
CA ALA A 120 -5.77 9.95 -2.85
C ALA A 120 -4.99 10.94 -2.00
N VAL A 121 -5.59 12.10 -1.75
CA VAL A 121 -5.11 12.99 -0.68
C VAL A 121 -5.43 12.31 0.64
N LEU A 122 -4.40 12.07 1.43
CA LEU A 122 -4.52 11.37 2.69
C LEU A 122 -5.14 12.29 3.76
N GLN A 123 -5.95 11.72 4.64
CA GLN A 123 -6.52 12.44 5.77
C GLN A 123 -5.66 12.22 7.01
N ALA A 124 -5.43 13.30 7.76
CA ALA A 124 -4.76 13.19 9.04
C ALA A 124 -5.67 12.44 10.03
N ASP A 125 -5.16 11.38 10.63
CA ASP A 125 -5.73 10.81 11.83
C ASP A 125 -5.65 11.87 12.93
N GLY A 126 -6.80 12.22 13.51
CA GLY A 126 -6.83 13.11 14.65
C GLY A 126 -6.10 12.48 15.83
N GLU A 127 -4.88 12.94 16.10
CA GLU A 127 -3.98 12.74 17.27
C GLU A 127 -3.85 11.34 17.92
N ASP A 128 -4.56 10.29 17.50
CA ASP A 128 -4.50 8.96 18.14
C ASP A 128 -4.92 7.84 17.17
N ALA A 129 -4.12 7.61 16.13
CA ALA A 129 -4.25 6.40 15.32
C ALA A 129 -3.87 5.19 16.16
N THR A 130 -4.87 4.52 16.76
CA THR A 130 -4.68 3.23 17.43
C THR A 130 -4.02 2.26 16.43
N PRO A 131 -2.90 1.60 16.79
CA PRO A 131 -2.18 0.77 15.84
C PRO A 131 -3.07 -0.38 15.32
N ALA A 132 -3.26 -0.43 14.00
CA ALA A 132 -3.62 -1.67 13.34
C ALA A 132 -2.62 -2.76 13.77
N PRO A 133 -3.06 -4.01 14.01
CA PRO A 133 -2.17 -5.09 14.41
C PRO A 133 -1.08 -5.28 13.34
N GLU A 134 0.18 -5.08 13.74
CA GLU A 134 1.33 -5.30 12.87
C GLU A 134 1.33 -6.76 12.40
N THR A 135 0.94 -6.99 11.15
CA THR A 135 1.44 -8.15 10.42
C THR A 135 2.90 -7.84 10.08
N PRO A 136 3.86 -8.71 10.44
CA PRO A 136 5.26 -8.43 10.20
C PRO A 136 5.48 -8.27 8.69
N ALA A 137 5.85 -7.06 8.27
CA ALA A 137 6.33 -6.80 6.93
C ALA A 137 7.47 -7.79 6.63
N THR A 138 7.24 -8.70 5.68
CA THR A 138 8.32 -9.52 5.14
C THR A 138 9.23 -8.57 4.39
N SER A 139 10.34 -8.20 5.04
CA SER A 139 11.41 -7.44 4.44
C SER A 139 11.77 -8.06 3.09
N ALA A 140 11.72 -7.23 2.04
CA ALA A 140 12.30 -7.57 0.75
C ALA A 140 13.77 -8.02 0.96
N PRO A 141 14.25 -9.07 0.29
CA PRO A 141 15.64 -9.49 0.44
C PRO A 141 16.55 -8.40 -0.10
N GLU A 142 17.44 -7.90 0.75
CA GLU A 142 18.56 -7.07 0.34
C GLU A 142 19.35 -7.81 -0.75
N SER A 143 19.38 -7.19 -1.93
CA SER A 143 20.12 -7.66 -3.09
C SER A 143 21.59 -7.82 -2.71
N SER A 144 22.04 -9.08 -2.66
CA SER A 144 23.43 -9.44 -2.42
C SER A 144 24.31 -8.91 -3.56
N ALA A 145 25.17 -7.93 -3.26
CA ALA A 145 26.31 -7.60 -4.11
C ALA A 145 27.43 -8.64 -3.87
N PRO A 146 27.96 -9.35 -4.90
CA PRO A 146 29.19 -10.11 -4.73
C PRO A 146 30.39 -9.16 -4.80
N GLU A 147 31.14 -9.04 -3.69
CA GLU A 147 32.43 -8.37 -3.70
C GLU A 147 33.43 -9.13 -4.58
N SER A 148 34.05 -8.35 -5.47
CA SER A 148 35.03 -8.78 -6.45
C SER A 148 36.36 -9.13 -5.80
N THR A 149 36.93 -10.20 -6.32
CA THR A 149 38.13 -10.93 -5.90
C THR A 149 39.41 -10.10 -6.00
N GLY A 150 40.26 -10.16 -4.97
CA GLY A 150 41.67 -9.76 -4.99
C GLY A 150 42.56 -10.87 -4.40
N PRO A 151 43.69 -11.27 -5.03
CA PRO A 151 44.43 -12.47 -4.63
C PRO A 151 45.71 -12.16 -3.84
N HIS A 152 45.88 -12.76 -2.67
CA HIS A 152 47.15 -13.04 -1.97
C HIS A 152 46.79 -14.10 -0.90
N GLY A 153 47.44 -15.23 -0.66
CA GLY A 153 48.72 -15.78 -1.05
C GLY A 153 49.07 -16.81 0.05
N ASP A 154 49.48 -18.00 -0.39
CA ASP A 154 50.35 -18.97 0.31
C ASP A 154 49.83 -19.86 1.48
N ALA A 155 49.91 -21.17 1.18
CA ALA A 155 50.43 -22.29 1.97
C ALA A 155 49.58 -23.04 3.02
N SER A 156 49.50 -24.37 2.76
CA SER A 156 49.58 -25.51 3.71
C SER A 156 48.31 -25.77 4.57
N GLU A 157 47.79 -26.98 4.81
CA GLU A 157 48.25 -28.36 4.69
C GLU A 157 47.06 -29.32 4.94
N ALA A 158 47.01 -30.42 4.17
CA ALA A 158 46.42 -31.76 4.41
C ALA A 158 44.89 -32.00 4.62
N PRO A 159 44.40 -33.21 4.21
CA PRO A 159 42.98 -33.51 4.03
C PRO A 159 42.37 -34.37 5.15
N GLN A 160 41.08 -34.21 5.42
CA GLN A 160 40.28 -35.23 6.12
C GLN A 160 39.04 -35.58 5.29
N GLN A 161 39.01 -36.83 4.85
CA GLN A 161 37.87 -37.51 4.24
C GLN A 161 36.96 -38.12 5.33
N ALA A 162 35.74 -38.49 4.90
CA ALA A 162 34.74 -39.37 5.54
C ALA A 162 33.87 -38.69 6.62
N GLN A 163 32.54 -38.84 6.68
CA GLN A 163 31.59 -39.79 6.07
C GLN A 163 30.11 -39.30 6.31
N PRO A 164 29.01 -40.03 6.00
CA PRO A 164 27.81 -39.49 5.34
C PRO A 164 26.50 -39.52 6.18
N GLU A 165 25.42 -39.04 5.55
CA GLU A 165 23.98 -39.36 5.72
C GLU A 165 23.30 -39.29 7.10
N ALA A 166 22.23 -38.50 7.19
CA ALA A 166 21.03 -38.85 7.95
C ALA A 166 19.77 -38.11 7.43
N THR A 167 19.03 -38.83 6.58
CA THR A 167 17.59 -38.70 6.33
C THR A 167 16.79 -38.42 7.61
N HIS A 168 15.91 -37.43 7.61
CA HIS A 168 14.83 -37.34 8.61
C HIS A 168 13.47 -37.52 7.92
N THR A 169 12.93 -38.72 8.12
CA THR A 169 11.58 -39.15 7.77
C THR A 169 10.64 -38.81 8.92
N GLY A 170 9.56 -38.09 8.61
CA GLY A 170 8.19 -38.29 9.14
C GLY A 170 7.90 -38.08 10.63
N ARG A 171 6.85 -37.29 10.91
CA ARG A 171 5.75 -37.77 11.76
C ARG A 171 4.46 -37.00 11.49
N ALA A 172 3.47 -37.72 10.96
CA ALA A 172 2.08 -37.35 10.99
C ALA A 172 1.53 -37.53 12.42
N THR A 173 0.71 -36.60 12.87
CA THR A 173 -0.27 -36.83 13.94
C THR A 173 -1.63 -36.40 13.43
N GLU A 174 -2.37 -37.38 12.96
CA GLU A 174 -3.82 -37.38 12.86
C GLU A 174 -4.43 -37.26 14.26
N GLY A 175 -5.54 -36.53 14.39
CA GLY A 175 -6.38 -36.63 15.58
C GLY A 175 -7.41 -35.50 15.74
N GLY A 176 -8.65 -35.77 15.32
CA GLY A 176 -9.84 -35.28 16.02
C GLY A 176 -10.76 -34.28 15.30
N LEU A 177 -11.72 -34.81 14.54
CA LEU A 177 -13.03 -34.20 14.27
C LEU A 177 -13.99 -34.45 15.47
N PRO A 178 -15.26 -34.03 15.44
CA PRO A 178 -15.80 -32.67 15.39
C PRO A 178 -16.78 -32.42 16.57
N SER A 179 -17.06 -31.15 16.92
CA SER A 179 -18.21 -30.84 17.79
C SER A 179 -19.20 -29.94 17.07
N THR A 180 -20.32 -30.55 16.71
CA THR A 180 -21.59 -29.93 16.31
C THR A 180 -22.14 -29.09 17.47
N GLY A 181 -22.49 -27.83 17.20
CA GLY A 181 -23.22 -26.98 18.13
C GLY A 181 -24.11 -26.02 17.34
N ALA A 182 -25.36 -26.43 17.16
CA ALA A 182 -26.43 -25.63 16.60
C ALA A 182 -26.97 -24.63 17.64
N GLY A 183 -27.43 -23.47 17.15
CA GLY A 183 -28.13 -22.42 17.89
C GLY A 183 -27.94 -21.12 17.11
N ASP A 184 -28.69 -20.87 16.04
CA ASP A 184 -30.06 -20.32 16.08
C ASP A 184 -30.17 -19.16 17.09
N MET A 185 -30.04 -17.93 16.58
CA MET A 185 -30.87 -16.77 16.94
C MET A 185 -30.47 -15.55 16.07
N LEU A 186 -31.26 -15.28 15.03
CA LEU A 186 -31.55 -13.92 14.51
C LEU A 186 -32.91 -13.49 15.14
N PRO A 187 -33.36 -12.22 15.08
CA PRO A 187 -32.69 -10.94 14.81
C PRO A 187 -32.96 -9.88 15.92
N GLY A 188 -32.13 -8.83 16.00
CA GLY A 188 -32.31 -7.72 16.94
C GLY A 188 -32.16 -6.35 16.26
N LEU A 189 -33.28 -5.83 15.77
CA LEU A 189 -33.45 -4.48 15.23
C LEU A 189 -33.37 -3.46 16.39
N ILE A 190 -32.39 -2.55 16.41
CA ILE A 190 -32.47 -1.31 17.20
C ILE A 190 -32.04 -0.15 16.33
N ALA A 191 -33.02 0.53 15.75
CA ALA A 191 -32.90 1.90 15.32
C ALA A 191 -32.89 2.79 16.57
N LEU A 192 -31.82 3.57 16.76
CA LEU A 192 -31.84 4.70 17.68
C LEU A 192 -31.31 5.92 16.95
N GLY A 193 -32.24 6.77 16.52
CA GLY A 193 -31.93 8.12 16.08
C GLY A 193 -31.46 8.96 17.27
N ILE A 194 -30.45 9.78 17.04
CA ILE A 194 -30.10 10.87 17.93
C ILE A 194 -30.20 12.17 17.15
N THR A 195 -31.12 12.99 17.64
CA THR A 195 -31.49 14.33 17.20
C THR A 195 -30.61 15.37 17.88
N GLY A 196 -30.20 16.39 17.12
CA GLY A 196 -29.88 17.74 17.63
C GLY A 196 -28.41 17.97 18.00
N ALA A 197 -27.88 19.19 17.98
CA ALA A 197 -28.42 20.51 17.64
C ALA A 197 -27.26 21.51 17.49
N ALA A 198 -27.47 22.53 16.64
CA ALA A 198 -27.16 23.95 16.81
C ALA A 198 -25.76 24.47 17.25
N ALA A 199 -25.26 25.45 16.46
CA ALA A 199 -24.96 26.85 16.86
C ALA A 199 -23.54 27.41 16.56
N GLY A 200 -23.52 28.69 16.12
CA GLY A 200 -22.38 29.64 16.11
C GLY A 200 -21.70 29.79 14.73
N VAL A 201 -21.80 30.85 13.91
CA VAL A 201 -21.76 32.33 14.03
C VAL A 201 -20.36 32.92 14.34
N LEU A 202 -19.85 33.69 13.34
CA LEU A 202 -18.86 34.82 13.37
C LEU A 202 -17.37 34.44 13.52
N LEU A 203 -16.37 35.04 12.83
CA LEU A 203 -16.13 36.40 12.34
C LEU A 203 -15.38 36.42 10.99
N VAL A 204 -15.77 37.34 10.10
CA VAL A 204 -14.91 37.84 9.00
C VAL A 204 -14.28 39.16 9.47
N HIS A 205 -12.95 39.21 9.57
CA HIS A 205 -12.21 40.47 9.58
C HIS A 205 -11.69 40.75 8.17
N ARG A 206 -12.28 41.73 7.49
CA ARG A 206 -11.58 42.45 6.40
C ARG A 206 -10.69 43.51 7.05
N ARG A 207 -9.41 43.52 6.71
CA ARG A 207 -8.55 44.70 6.86
C ARG A 207 -8.61 45.48 5.55
N ASP A 208 -9.08 46.71 5.62
CA ASP A 208 -8.64 47.81 4.77
C ASP A 208 -7.53 48.56 5.55
#